data_AF-A0AAV5J8Y8-F1
#
_entry.id   AF-A0AAV5J8Y8-F1
#
_cell.length_a   1.000
_cell.length_b   1.000
_cell.length_c   1.000
_cell.angle_alpha   90.00
_cell.angle_beta   90.00
_cell.angle_gamma   90.00
#
_symmetry.space_group_name_H-M   'P 1'
#
loop_
_entity.id
_entity.type
_entity.pdbx_description
1 polymer ?
#
loop_
_entity_poly.entity_id
_entity_poly.type
_entity_poly.pdbx_seq_one_letter_code
_entity_poly.pdbx_strand_id
1 'polypeptide(L)'
;MLLRRRNENSVARYELALKAMEEKAGKCYTKPLDHIDEEAFIEMMFLDGSFVIGLIRREIGESRQEIEYVCRNFNMNSLTRDLLLLENQLPLFVLLELFQMTQMCDQDSDFVHLAIDFFSEMMPGPGIQHPSISSNKNIKNLPGLVHDCWLPSSDVIDRYVNTSTEYGEWNFIRTAMELEEA
;
A
#
# COMPACT_ATOMS: atom_id res chain seq x y z
N MET A 1 -0.20 5.05 -18.11
CA MET A 1 0.60 3.98 -17.48
C MET A 1 0.13 2.54 -17.75
N LEU A 2 -0.99 2.07 -17.18
CA LEU A 2 -1.39 0.65 -17.27
C LEU A 2 -1.69 0.17 -18.70
N LEU A 3 -2.48 0.95 -19.45
CA LEU A 3 -2.83 0.65 -20.85
C LEU A 3 -1.62 0.42 -21.75
N ARG A 4 -0.64 1.32 -21.66
CA ARG A 4 0.55 1.23 -22.51
C ARG A 4 1.41 0.01 -22.16
N ARG A 5 1.31 -0.54 -20.93
CA ARG A 5 2.03 -1.75 -20.49
C ARG A 5 1.61 -2.96 -21.30
N ARG A 6 0.30 -3.14 -21.46
CA ARG A 6 -0.33 -4.21 -22.24
C ARG A 6 -0.46 -3.87 -23.73
N ASN A 7 0.02 -2.71 -24.16
CA ASN A 7 -0.21 -2.16 -25.50
C ASN A 7 -1.72 -2.07 -25.84
N GLU A 8 -2.52 -1.71 -24.84
CA GLU A 8 -3.97 -1.53 -24.93
C GLU A 8 -4.31 -0.08 -25.26
N ASN A 9 -5.35 0.12 -26.07
CA ASN A 9 -5.82 1.46 -26.49
C ASN A 9 -7.13 1.86 -25.82
N SER A 10 -7.65 1.04 -24.90
CA SER A 10 -8.96 1.24 -24.27
C SER A 10 -8.93 0.86 -22.80
N VAL A 11 -9.49 1.72 -21.96
CA VAL A 11 -9.70 1.48 -20.52
C VAL A 11 -10.90 0.57 -20.23
N ALA A 12 -11.72 0.23 -21.23
CA ALA A 12 -13.01 -0.45 -21.03
C ALA A 12 -12.89 -1.76 -20.23
N ARG A 13 -11.81 -2.52 -20.43
CA ARG A 13 -11.52 -3.75 -19.66
C ARG A 13 -11.38 -3.45 -18.16
N TYR A 14 -10.69 -2.38 -17.80
CA TYR A 14 -10.48 -1.97 -16.40
C TYR A 14 -11.74 -1.36 -15.82
N GLU A 15 -12.44 -0.52 -16.58
CA GLU A 15 -13.74 0.05 -16.16
C GLU A 15 -14.75 -1.05 -15.85
N LEU A 16 -14.86 -2.09 -16.70
CA LEU A 16 -15.74 -3.23 -16.45
C LEU A 16 -15.38 -3.99 -15.17
N ALA A 17 -14.09 -4.22 -14.91
CA ALA A 17 -13.63 -4.89 -13.70
C ALA A 17 -13.88 -4.05 -12.44
N LEU A 18 -13.60 -2.75 -12.51
CA LEU A 18 -13.82 -1.80 -11.42
C LEU A 18 -15.31 -1.60 -11.13
N LYS A 19 -16.16 -1.52 -12.16
CA LYS A 19 -17.61 -1.48 -12.02
C LYS A 19 -18.16 -2.71 -11.28
N ALA A 20 -17.62 -3.89 -11.57
CA ALA A 20 -18.01 -5.11 -10.86
C ALA A 20 -17.60 -5.13 -9.37
N MET A 21 -16.65 -4.27 -8.99
CA MET A 21 -16.11 -4.16 -7.63
C MET A 21 -16.56 -2.91 -6.88
N GLU A 22 -17.22 -1.98 -7.57
CA GLU A 22 -17.60 -0.64 -7.09
C GLU A 22 -18.34 -0.71 -5.75
N GLU A 23 -19.45 -1.45 -5.68
CA GLU A 23 -20.26 -1.55 -4.47
C GLU A 23 -19.45 -2.10 -3.27
N LYS A 24 -18.59 -3.09 -3.54
CA LYS A 24 -17.72 -3.69 -2.51
C LYS A 24 -16.64 -2.71 -2.07
N ALA A 25 -16.08 -1.93 -2.99
CA ALA A 25 -15.09 -0.91 -2.70
C ALA A 25 -15.71 0.24 -1.90
N GLY A 26 -16.90 0.69 -2.27
CA GLY A 26 -17.67 1.71 -1.55
C GLY A 26 -17.92 1.32 -0.09
N LYS A 27 -18.24 0.04 0.18
CA LYS A 27 -18.41 -0.51 1.54
C LYS A 27 -17.14 -0.50 2.41
N CYS A 28 -15.97 -0.25 1.82
CA CYS A 28 -14.72 -0.15 2.57
C CYS A 28 -14.52 1.25 3.19
N TYR A 29 -15.32 2.24 2.79
CA TYR A 29 -15.26 3.60 3.32
C TYR A 29 -16.28 3.79 4.45
N THR A 30 -15.84 4.42 5.54
CA THR A 30 -16.70 4.70 6.71
C THR A 30 -17.76 5.75 6.41
N LYS A 31 -17.47 6.67 5.48
CA LYS A 31 -18.39 7.72 5.04
C LYS A 31 -19.08 7.28 3.75
N PRO A 32 -20.40 7.50 3.62
CA PRO A 32 -21.09 7.30 2.36
C PRO A 32 -20.47 8.14 1.24
N LEU A 33 -20.37 7.56 0.05
CA LEU A 33 -19.84 8.21 -1.15
C LEU A 33 -20.94 8.98 -1.92
N ASP A 34 -22.01 9.41 -1.24
CA ASP A 34 -23.21 10.03 -1.82
C ASP A 34 -22.95 11.31 -2.66
N HIS A 35 -21.73 11.86 -2.59
CA HIS A 35 -21.28 13.05 -3.31
C HIS A 35 -20.50 12.74 -4.59
N ILE A 36 -20.22 11.46 -4.86
CA ILE A 36 -19.47 10.96 -6.01
C ILE A 36 -20.38 9.99 -6.76
N ASP A 37 -20.54 10.17 -8.06
CA ASP A 37 -21.28 9.21 -8.88
C ASP A 37 -20.44 7.96 -9.20
N GLU A 38 -21.11 6.92 -9.69
CA GLU A 38 -20.49 5.62 -9.94
C GLU A 38 -19.32 5.74 -10.92
N GLU A 39 -19.50 6.48 -12.01
CA GLU A 39 -18.49 6.69 -13.04
C GLU A 39 -17.26 7.43 -12.49
N ALA A 40 -17.45 8.50 -11.71
CA ALA A 40 -16.36 9.23 -11.09
C ALA A 40 -15.61 8.38 -10.07
N PHE A 41 -16.31 7.54 -9.30
CA PHE A 41 -15.66 6.64 -8.35
C PHE A 41 -14.84 5.54 -9.06
N ILE A 42 -15.36 5.00 -10.17
CA ILE A 42 -14.60 4.07 -11.02
C ILE A 42 -13.36 4.74 -11.60
N GLU A 43 -13.48 5.98 -12.09
CA GLU A 43 -12.36 6.75 -12.61
C GLU A 43 -11.30 6.99 -11.52
N MET A 44 -11.71 7.38 -10.32
CA MET A 44 -10.82 7.54 -9.17
C MET A 44 -10.07 6.25 -8.85
N MET A 45 -10.78 5.12 -8.72
CA MET A 45 -10.15 3.82 -8.47
C MET A 45 -9.14 3.45 -9.56
N PHE A 46 -9.45 3.74 -10.82
CA PHE A 46 -8.57 3.47 -11.93
C PHE A 46 -7.31 4.33 -11.90
N LEU A 47 -7.45 5.65 -11.71
CA LEU A 47 -6.34 6.60 -11.72
C LEU A 47 -5.41 6.38 -10.52
N ASP A 48 -5.98 6.31 -9.32
CA ASP A 48 -5.23 6.14 -8.08
C ASP A 48 -4.56 4.76 -8.04
N GLY A 49 -5.28 3.72 -8.45
CA GLY A 49 -4.74 2.36 -8.54
C GLY A 49 -3.62 2.25 -9.57
N SER A 50 -3.78 2.88 -10.73
CA SER A 50 -2.75 2.97 -11.77
C SER A 50 -1.48 3.65 -11.26
N PHE A 51 -1.64 4.71 -10.47
CA PHE A 51 -0.53 5.46 -9.90
C PHE A 51 0.26 4.61 -8.89
N VAL A 52 -0.43 4.00 -7.92
CA VAL A 52 0.18 3.12 -6.91
C VAL A 52 0.92 1.95 -7.58
N ILE A 53 0.27 1.26 -8.51
CA ILE A 53 0.86 0.13 -9.22
C ILE A 53 2.07 0.57 -10.05
N GLY A 54 2.00 1.73 -10.69
CA GLY A 54 3.10 2.30 -11.46
C GLY A 54 4.32 2.59 -10.58
N LEU A 55 4.11 3.12 -9.37
CA LEU A 55 5.19 3.38 -8.42
C LEU A 55 5.83 2.09 -7.89
N ILE A 56 5.03 1.12 -7.45
CA ILE A 56 5.54 -0.16 -6.94
C ILE A 56 6.36 -0.89 -8.01
N ARG A 57 5.87 -0.93 -9.25
CA ARG A 57 6.58 -1.59 -10.37
C ARG A 57 7.86 -0.88 -10.79
N ARG A 58 8.02 0.40 -10.48
CA ARG A 58 9.26 1.13 -10.75
C ARG A 58 10.41 0.63 -9.88
N GLU A 59 10.16 0.28 -8.63
CA GLU A 59 11.21 -0.20 -7.72
C GLU A 59 11.83 -1.52 -8.18
N ILE A 60 11.11 -2.34 -8.94
CA ILE A 60 11.65 -3.56 -9.58
C ILE A 60 12.20 -3.34 -10.98
N GLY A 61 12.45 -2.09 -11.38
CA GLY A 61 13.08 -1.75 -12.66
C GLY A 61 12.15 -1.87 -13.87
N GLU A 62 10.85 -2.02 -13.68
CA GLU A 62 9.87 -2.04 -14.76
C GLU A 62 9.33 -0.63 -15.12
N SER A 63 10.05 0.42 -14.69
CA SER A 63 9.57 1.79 -14.78
C SER A 63 9.42 2.28 -16.21
N ARG A 64 8.42 3.14 -16.43
CA ARG A 64 8.25 3.89 -17.68
C ARG A 64 8.48 5.38 -17.45
N GLN A 65 8.75 6.09 -18.54
CA GLN A 65 9.02 7.54 -18.59
C GLN A 65 8.02 8.40 -17.79
N GLU A 66 6.73 8.02 -17.77
CA GLU A 66 5.69 8.73 -17.02
C GLU A 66 5.91 8.67 -15.49
N ILE A 67 6.24 7.49 -14.95
CA ILE A 67 6.57 7.34 -13.52
C ILE A 67 7.92 7.97 -13.23
N GLU A 68 8.88 7.82 -14.15
CA GLU A 68 10.19 8.47 -14.00
C GLU A 68 10.06 9.99 -13.87
N TYR A 69 9.14 10.63 -14.58
CA TYR A 69 8.88 12.05 -14.43
C TYR A 69 8.41 12.39 -13.01
N VAL A 70 7.45 11.62 -12.46
CA VAL A 70 6.99 11.82 -11.08
C VAL A 70 8.16 11.63 -10.10
N CYS A 71 8.89 10.52 -10.21
CA CYS A 71 9.98 10.23 -9.27
C CYS A 71 11.16 11.22 -9.37
N ARG A 72 11.38 11.88 -10.52
CA ARG A 72 12.41 12.91 -10.68
C ARG A 72 11.99 14.27 -10.11
N ASN A 73 10.70 14.57 -10.10
CA ASN A 73 10.19 15.89 -9.70
C ASN A 73 9.60 15.90 -8.28
N PHE A 74 9.32 14.74 -7.69
CA PHE A 74 8.73 14.62 -6.36
C PHE A 74 9.67 13.88 -5.41
N ASN A 75 9.61 14.26 -4.13
CA ASN A 75 10.36 13.57 -3.08
C ASN A 75 9.71 12.21 -2.80
N MET A 76 10.39 11.13 -3.18
CA MET A 76 9.89 9.76 -3.01
C MET A 76 9.53 9.43 -1.56
N ASN A 77 10.29 9.92 -0.58
CA ASN A 77 9.99 9.65 0.83
C ASN A 77 8.67 10.34 1.26
N SER A 78 8.39 11.52 0.74
CA SER A 78 7.09 12.19 1.00
C SER A 78 5.96 11.46 0.30
N LEU A 79 6.18 11.07 -0.97
CA LEU A 79 5.18 10.35 -1.75
C LEU A 79 4.80 9.01 -1.10
N THR A 80 5.80 8.22 -0.68
CA THR A 80 5.58 6.94 0.01
C THR A 80 4.84 7.11 1.33
N ARG A 81 5.10 8.19 2.08
CA ARG A 81 4.31 8.52 3.29
C ARG A 81 2.88 8.89 2.96
N ASP A 82 2.67 9.70 1.91
CA ASP A 82 1.34 10.12 1.48
C ASP A 82 0.48 8.91 1.07
N LEU A 83 1.08 7.88 0.46
CA LEU A 83 0.40 6.63 0.12
C LEU A 83 -0.07 5.81 1.33
N LEU A 84 0.46 6.07 2.54
CA LEU A 84 -0.01 5.44 3.78
C LEU A 84 -1.03 6.29 4.56
N LEU A 85 -1.34 7.50 4.11
CA LEU A 85 -2.41 8.28 4.69
C LEU A 85 -3.75 7.59 4.44
N LEU A 86 -4.63 7.57 5.45
CA LEU A 86 -5.96 6.96 5.34
C LEU A 86 -6.82 7.60 4.25
N GLU A 87 -6.57 8.87 3.95
CA GLU A 87 -7.26 9.65 2.93
C GLU A 87 -6.95 9.17 1.50
N ASN A 88 -5.77 8.57 1.28
CA ASN A 88 -5.30 8.10 -0.02
C ASN A 88 -5.51 6.60 -0.24
N GLN A 89 -6.36 5.95 0.57
CA GLN A 89 -6.50 4.49 0.52
C GLN A 89 -7.53 4.01 -0.49
N LEU A 90 -7.05 3.14 -1.38
CA LEU A 90 -7.87 2.19 -2.09
C LEU A 90 -7.94 0.86 -1.32
N PRO A 91 -9.07 0.13 -1.43
CA PRO A 91 -9.12 -1.23 -0.94
C PRO A 91 -8.06 -2.10 -1.62
N LEU A 92 -7.34 -2.92 -0.86
CA LEU A 92 -6.22 -3.73 -1.34
C LEU A 92 -6.62 -4.66 -2.48
N PHE A 93 -7.83 -5.21 -2.44
CA PHE A 93 -8.32 -6.10 -3.50
C PHE A 93 -8.47 -5.39 -4.87
N VAL A 94 -8.73 -4.08 -4.88
CA VAL A 94 -8.77 -3.28 -6.12
C VAL A 94 -7.37 -3.18 -6.71
N LEU A 95 -6.36 -2.91 -5.87
CA LEU A 95 -4.96 -2.86 -6.28
C LEU A 95 -4.46 -4.22 -6.79
N LEU A 96 -4.82 -5.31 -6.11
CA LEU A 96 -4.47 -6.67 -6.53
C LEU A 96 -5.06 -7.00 -7.91
N GLU A 97 -6.34 -6.72 -8.12
CA GLU A 97 -7.01 -6.96 -9.40
C GLU A 97 -6.34 -6.15 -10.52
N LEU A 98 -6.17 -4.83 -10.34
CA LEU A 98 -5.51 -3.98 -11.33
C LEU A 98 -4.06 -4.42 -11.60
N PHE A 99 -3.33 -4.89 -10.59
CA PHE A 99 -1.97 -5.38 -10.74
C PHE A 99 -1.93 -6.66 -11.59
N GLN A 100 -2.79 -7.63 -11.29
CA GLN A 100 -2.93 -8.88 -12.04
C GLN A 100 -3.37 -8.62 -13.48
N MET A 101 -4.32 -7.69 -13.68
CA MET A 101 -4.80 -7.34 -15.01
C MET A 101 -3.71 -6.77 -15.92
N THR A 102 -2.62 -6.25 -15.34
CA THR A 102 -1.51 -5.60 -16.03
C THR A 102 -0.24 -6.45 -16.06
N GLN A 103 -0.29 -7.67 -15.52
CA GLN A 103 0.80 -8.63 -15.54
C GLN A 103 1.02 -9.17 -16.96
N MET A 104 2.28 -9.33 -17.36
CA MET A 104 2.64 -9.96 -18.63
C MET A 104 2.69 -11.49 -18.46
N CYS A 105 2.48 -12.25 -19.54
CA CYS A 105 2.40 -13.71 -19.49
C CYS A 105 3.68 -14.42 -18.97
N ASP A 106 4.81 -13.70 -18.95
CA ASP A 106 6.13 -14.15 -18.53
C ASP A 106 6.53 -13.68 -17.13
N GLN A 107 5.62 -13.00 -16.41
CA GLN A 107 5.88 -12.44 -15.09
C GLN A 107 5.00 -13.10 -14.04
N ASP A 108 5.62 -13.61 -12.98
CA ASP A 108 4.93 -14.08 -11.78
C ASP A 108 5.36 -13.23 -10.58
N SER A 109 5.00 -11.95 -10.64
CA SER A 109 5.30 -10.99 -9.58
C SER A 109 4.16 -10.98 -8.57
N ASP A 110 4.47 -11.12 -7.29
CA ASP A 110 3.48 -10.98 -6.22
C ASP A 110 3.40 -9.52 -5.77
N PHE A 111 2.27 -8.87 -6.03
CA PHE A 111 2.01 -7.50 -5.59
C PHE A 111 2.27 -7.29 -4.10
N VAL A 112 1.92 -8.25 -3.24
CA VAL A 112 2.08 -8.12 -1.79
C VAL A 112 3.55 -8.01 -1.42
N HIS A 113 4.39 -8.89 -1.98
CA HIS A 113 5.84 -8.83 -1.79
C HIS A 113 6.42 -7.51 -2.30
N LEU A 114 6.00 -7.07 -3.50
CA LEU A 114 6.48 -5.81 -4.07
C LEU A 114 6.07 -4.58 -3.25
N ALA A 115 4.83 -4.56 -2.74
CA ALA A 115 4.34 -3.47 -1.91
C ALA A 115 5.12 -3.42 -0.58
N ILE A 116 5.36 -4.58 0.03
CA ILE A 116 6.19 -4.72 1.22
C ILE A 116 7.59 -4.14 0.99
N ASP A 117 8.27 -4.59 -0.08
CA ASP A 117 9.61 -4.11 -0.41
C ASP A 117 9.63 -2.61 -0.67
N PHE A 118 8.61 -2.10 -1.39
CA PHE A 118 8.44 -0.67 -1.67
C PHE A 118 8.35 0.19 -0.39
N PHE A 119 7.65 -0.29 0.65
CA PHE A 119 7.49 0.44 1.91
C PHE A 119 8.62 0.18 2.92
N SER A 120 9.49 -0.81 2.69
CA SER A 120 10.54 -1.23 3.63
C SER A 120 11.54 -0.12 3.97
N GLU A 121 11.95 0.66 2.97
CA GLU A 121 12.91 1.77 3.12
C GLU A 121 12.39 2.90 4.03
N MET A 122 11.08 2.96 4.27
CA MET A 122 10.47 4.00 5.09
C MET A 122 10.36 3.64 6.57
N MET A 123 10.44 2.36 6.90
CA MET A 123 10.00 1.85 8.19
C MET A 123 11.19 1.59 9.14
N PRO A 124 11.13 2.04 10.41
CA PRO A 124 12.26 1.95 11.34
C PRO A 124 12.32 0.60 12.06
N GLY A 125 13.35 -0.22 11.84
CA GLY A 125 13.47 -1.52 12.52
C GLY A 125 14.27 -2.56 11.72
N PRO A 126 14.20 -3.85 12.07
CA PRO A 126 15.13 -4.88 11.62
C PRO A 126 14.73 -5.46 10.26
N GLY A 127 13.60 -5.02 9.69
CA GLY A 127 13.04 -5.50 8.42
C GLY A 127 11.56 -5.86 8.50
N ILE A 128 11.07 -6.46 7.41
CA ILE A 128 9.68 -6.88 7.22
C ILE A 128 9.58 -8.40 7.28
N GLN A 129 8.53 -8.93 7.93
CA GLN A 129 8.14 -10.32 7.69
C GLN A 129 7.38 -10.39 6.37
N HIS A 130 7.92 -11.14 5.42
CA HIS A 130 7.14 -11.52 4.25
C HIS A 130 6.08 -12.55 4.68
N PRO A 131 4.77 -12.20 4.66
CA PRO A 131 3.75 -13.16 5.01
C PRO A 131 3.69 -14.25 3.96
N SER A 132 3.53 -15.51 4.39
CA SER A 132 3.04 -16.54 3.49
C SER A 132 1.63 -16.15 3.05
N ILE A 133 1.40 -16.05 1.73
CA ILE A 133 0.18 -15.61 1.03
C ILE A 133 -1.15 -16.13 1.64
N SER A 134 -1.11 -17.27 2.34
CA SER A 134 -2.21 -17.91 3.07
C SER A 134 -2.84 -17.09 4.21
N SER A 135 -2.18 -16.07 4.74
CA SER A 135 -2.70 -15.24 5.86
C SER A 135 -3.45 -13.96 5.41
N ASN A 136 -3.42 -13.61 4.13
CA ASN A 136 -3.86 -12.31 3.59
C ASN A 136 -5.38 -12.08 3.51
N LYS A 137 -6.22 -12.93 4.10
CA LYS A 137 -7.68 -12.86 3.86
C LYS A 137 -8.39 -11.64 4.47
N ASN A 138 -7.74 -10.92 5.39
CA ASN A 138 -8.36 -9.81 6.13
C ASN A 138 -7.73 -8.43 5.89
N ILE A 139 -6.69 -8.33 5.06
CA ILE A 139 -6.00 -7.05 4.86
C ILE A 139 -6.83 -6.15 3.95
N LYS A 140 -7.18 -4.96 4.45
CA LYS A 140 -8.13 -4.06 3.78
C LYS A 140 -7.48 -3.06 2.83
N ASN A 141 -6.27 -2.58 3.14
CA ASN A 141 -5.60 -1.48 2.43
C ASN A 141 -4.07 -1.53 2.66
N LEU A 142 -3.31 -0.62 2.05
CA LEU A 142 -1.84 -0.60 2.14
C LEU A 142 -1.33 -0.37 3.59
N PRO A 143 -1.90 0.52 4.42
CA PRO A 143 -1.50 0.68 5.81
C PRO A 143 -1.71 -0.60 6.62
N GLY A 144 -2.84 -1.28 6.43
CA GLY A 144 -3.07 -2.58 7.05
C GLY A 144 -2.03 -3.61 6.62
N LEU A 145 -1.66 -3.63 5.34
CA LEU A 145 -0.61 -4.52 4.83
C LEU A 145 0.73 -4.24 5.49
N VAL A 146 1.17 -2.97 5.51
CA VAL A 146 2.43 -2.57 6.11
C VAL A 146 2.43 -2.88 7.61
N HIS A 147 1.36 -2.53 8.32
CA HIS A 147 1.23 -2.79 9.75
C HIS A 147 1.32 -4.30 10.08
N ASP A 148 0.62 -5.15 9.35
CA ASP A 148 0.59 -6.59 9.63
C ASP A 148 1.92 -7.30 9.29
N CYS A 149 2.71 -6.72 8.37
CA CYS A 149 4.00 -7.28 7.98
C CYS A 149 5.17 -6.68 8.78
N TRP A 150 4.95 -5.55 9.45
CA TRP A 150 6.00 -4.83 10.15
C TRP A 150 6.39 -5.52 11.45
N LEU A 151 7.67 -5.88 11.58
CA LEU A 151 8.22 -6.34 12.85
C LEU A 151 8.53 -5.15 13.75
N PRO A 152 8.15 -5.18 15.04
CA PRO A 152 8.75 -4.27 16.00
C PRO A 152 10.28 -4.42 15.96
N SER A 153 11.03 -3.34 16.16
CA SER A 153 12.49 -3.43 16.13
C SER A 153 13.03 -4.49 17.09
N SER A 154 14.19 -5.08 16.77
CA SER A 154 14.88 -5.98 17.71
C SER A 154 15.10 -5.26 19.03
N ASP A 155 15.39 -3.95 19.01
CA ASP A 155 15.43 -3.12 20.21
C ASP A 155 14.06 -3.00 20.89
N VAL A 156 12.94 -2.95 20.18
CA VAL A 156 11.58 -2.98 20.76
C VAL A 156 11.29 -4.35 21.39
N ILE A 157 11.65 -5.45 20.72
CA ILE A 157 11.45 -6.82 21.20
C ILE A 157 12.35 -7.10 22.42
N ASP A 158 13.63 -6.75 22.33
CA ASP A 158 14.61 -6.87 23.40
C ASP A 158 14.26 -5.94 24.56
N ARG A 159 13.75 -4.72 24.33
CA ARG A 159 13.19 -3.89 25.41
C ARG A 159 11.91 -4.50 25.98
N TYR A 160 11.07 -5.19 25.19
CA TYR A 160 9.90 -5.90 25.69
C TYR A 160 10.29 -7.04 26.65
N VAL A 161 11.36 -7.77 26.32
CA VAL A 161 11.91 -8.86 27.13
C VAL A 161 12.70 -8.31 28.33
N ASN A 162 13.51 -7.28 28.13
CA ASN A 162 14.44 -6.72 29.12
C ASN A 162 13.83 -5.66 30.04
N THR A 163 12.66 -5.06 29.74
CA THR A 163 11.95 -4.19 30.71
C THR A 163 11.30 -4.98 31.87
N SER A 164 11.42 -6.31 31.88
CA SER A 164 11.23 -7.10 33.10
C SER A 164 12.39 -6.96 34.10
N THR A 165 13.51 -6.34 33.70
CA THR A 165 14.72 -6.19 34.51
C THR A 165 15.48 -4.90 34.12
N GLU A 166 15.26 -3.84 34.91
CA GLU A 166 16.19 -2.70 35.13
C GLU A 166 16.16 -1.48 34.18
N TYR A 167 16.31 -0.29 34.79
CA TYR A 167 15.97 1.06 34.32
C TYR A 167 17.09 1.82 33.58
N GLY A 168 16.67 2.76 32.70
CA GLY A 168 17.34 4.04 32.33
C GLY A 168 18.08 4.06 30.97
N GLU A 169 17.90 4.99 30.03
CA GLU A 169 17.11 6.22 29.88
C GLU A 169 16.80 6.39 28.37
N TRP A 170 15.53 6.24 27.99
CA TRP A 170 14.78 6.87 26.88
C TRP A 170 13.45 6.11 26.89
N ASN A 171 12.48 6.65 27.63
CA ASN A 171 11.19 5.98 27.81
C ASN A 171 10.44 6.03 26.48
N PHE A 172 10.45 4.90 25.76
CA PHE A 172 9.59 4.71 24.61
C PHE A 172 8.15 4.59 25.10
N ILE A 173 7.34 5.57 24.76
CA ILE A 173 5.91 5.65 25.10
C ILE A 173 5.19 4.57 24.30
N ARG A 174 4.74 3.51 24.98
CA ARG A 174 4.19 2.28 24.39
C ARG A 174 2.78 2.49 23.86
N THR A 175 2.04 3.42 24.46
CA THR A 175 0.68 3.80 24.05
C THR A 175 0.42 5.26 24.42
N ALA A 176 -0.57 5.90 23.78
CA ALA A 176 -0.93 7.28 24.10
C ALA A 176 -1.34 7.52 25.57
N MET A 177 -1.70 6.48 26.32
CA MET A 177 -1.95 6.57 27.77
C MET A 177 -0.68 6.87 28.57
N GLU A 178 0.47 6.40 28.12
CA GLU A 178 1.76 6.62 28.80
C GLU A 178 2.31 8.04 28.56
N LEU A 179 1.59 8.87 27.78
CA LEU A 179 1.91 10.27 27.55
C LEU A 179 1.37 11.20 28.64
N GLU A 180 0.35 10.79 29.40
CA GLU A 180 -0.22 11.60 30.50
C GLU A 180 0.60 11.50 31.81
N GLU A 181 1.49 10.51 31.91
CA GLU A 181 2.29 10.22 33.11
C GLU A 181 3.78 10.63 32.97
N ALA A 182 4.16 11.33 31.89
CA ALA A 182 5.52 11.80 31.62
C ALA A 182 5.76 13.28 31.97
#